data_AF-A0A183B879-F1
#
_entry.id   AF-A0A183B879-F1
#
_cell.length_a   1.000
_cell.length_b   1.000
_cell.length_c   1.000
_cell.angle_alpha   90.00
_cell.angle_beta   90.00
_cell.angle_gamma   90.00
#
_symmetry.space_group_name_H-M   'P 1'
#
loop_
_entity.id
_entity.type
_entity.pdbx_description
1 polymer ?
#
loop_
_entity_poly.entity_id
_entity_poly.type
_entity_poly.pdbx_seq_one_letter_code
_entity_poly.pdbx_strand_id
1 'polypeptide(L)'
;MLETAYHGCAIGKAKQNATTEIEKLKPSELSANELVREAAKIIYTVHDEIKDKHFELDLSWVGECSGGVHTVVPQPLFQEAETFAKQALEDADDLDDEVE
;
A
#
# COMPACT_ATOMS: atom_id res chain seq x y z
N MET A 1 5.07 21.22 20.25
CA MET A 1 4.98 21.67 18.84
C MET A 1 5.73 20.61 18.04
N LEU A 2 5.04 19.62 17.48
CA LEU A 2 5.69 18.61 16.64
C LEU A 2 5.78 19.23 15.24
N GLU A 3 7.00 19.57 14.81
CA GLU A 3 7.28 20.27 13.54
C GLU A 3 7.15 19.39 12.29
N THR A 4 6.77 18.11 12.44
CA THR A 4 6.66 17.19 11.31
C THR A 4 5.35 16.42 11.35
N ALA A 5 4.33 17.00 10.75
CA ALA A 5 3.15 16.26 10.32
C ALA A 5 3.42 15.68 8.92
N TYR A 6 3.08 14.41 8.72
CA TYR A 6 3.25 13.73 7.43
C TYR A 6 1.88 13.29 6.90
N HIS A 7 1.63 13.49 5.62
CA HIS A 7 0.48 12.90 4.93
C HIS A 7 0.73 11.43 4.54
N GLY A 8 2.00 11.03 4.44
CA GLY A 8 2.44 9.66 4.26
C GLY A 8 3.95 9.56 4.53
N CYS A 9 4.42 8.38 4.92
CA CYS A 9 5.81 8.14 5.26
C CYS A 9 6.19 6.70 4.92
N ALA A 10 7.42 6.48 4.46
CA ALA A 10 7.99 5.17 4.23
C ALA A 10 9.40 5.08 4.85
N ILE A 11 9.76 3.87 5.28
CA ILE A 11 11.09 3.54 5.83
C ILE A 11 11.57 2.19 5.28
N GLY A 12 12.87 1.93 5.34
CA GLY A 12 13.46 0.67 4.88
C GLY A 12 14.21 0.78 3.53
N LYS A 13 14.57 -0.37 2.96
CA LYS A 13 15.40 -0.49 1.74
C LYS A 13 14.74 0.17 0.53
N ALA A 14 13.43 -0.03 0.36
CA ALA A 14 12.65 0.51 -0.76
C ALA A 14 12.01 1.88 -0.47
N LYS A 15 12.51 2.63 0.54
CA LYS A 15 11.92 3.90 1.00
C LYS A 15 11.64 4.88 -0.14
N GLN A 16 12.60 5.05 -1.06
CA GLN A 16 12.49 6.05 -2.12
C GLN A 16 11.34 5.69 -3.09
N ASN A 17 11.29 4.45 -3.55
CA ASN A 17 10.23 3.96 -4.42
C ASN A 17 8.86 4.06 -3.75
N ALA A 18 8.75 3.66 -2.48
CA ALA A 18 7.52 3.75 -1.72
C ALA A 18 7.07 5.22 -1.53
N THR A 19 8.02 6.13 -1.31
CA THR A 19 7.71 7.57 -1.18
C THR A 19 7.14 8.12 -2.48
N THR A 20 7.71 7.75 -3.64
CA THR A 20 7.19 8.14 -4.96
C THR A 20 5.74 7.71 -5.15
N GLU A 21 5.38 6.47 -4.77
CA GLU A 21 4.00 6.01 -4.89
C GLU A 21 3.05 6.73 -3.91
N ILE A 22 3.50 6.97 -2.67
CA ILE A 22 2.74 7.74 -1.66
C ILE A 22 2.45 9.16 -2.16
N GLU A 23 3.40 9.81 -2.85
CA GLU A 23 3.24 11.16 -3.39
C GLU A 23 2.22 11.25 -4.54
N LYS A 24 1.95 10.14 -5.23
CA LYS A 24 0.88 10.07 -6.26
C LYS A 24 -0.52 10.03 -5.63
N LEU A 25 -0.63 9.59 -4.38
CA LEU A 25 -1.90 9.49 -3.68
C LEU A 25 -2.37 10.86 -3.19
N LYS A 26 -3.69 10.99 -3.05
CA LYS A 26 -4.34 12.11 -2.37
C LYS A 26 -5.07 11.61 -1.12
N PRO A 27 -4.37 11.47 0.02
CA PRO A 27 -4.94 10.81 1.21
C PRO A 27 -6.18 11.50 1.77
N SER A 28 -6.34 12.80 1.51
CA SER A 28 -7.50 13.58 1.95
C SER A 28 -8.79 13.27 1.18
N GLU A 29 -8.70 12.65 0.01
CA GLU A 29 -9.84 12.33 -0.84
C GLU A 29 -10.25 10.85 -0.75
N LEU A 30 -9.48 10.03 -0.03
CA LEU A 30 -9.67 8.58 0.06
C LEU A 30 -10.27 8.18 1.41
N SER A 31 -11.16 7.19 1.37
CA SER A 31 -11.66 6.54 2.58
C SER A 31 -10.60 5.64 3.22
N ALA A 32 -10.77 5.30 4.49
CA ALA A 32 -9.86 4.39 5.20
C ALA A 32 -9.71 3.03 4.49
N ASN A 33 -10.79 2.52 3.88
CA ASN A 33 -10.76 1.25 3.15
C ASN A 33 -9.93 1.37 1.85
N GLU A 34 -10.06 2.48 1.13
CA GLU A 34 -9.26 2.74 -0.08
C GLU A 34 -7.79 2.93 0.27
N LEU A 35 -7.48 3.63 1.35
CA LEU A 35 -6.10 3.78 1.83
C LEU A 35 -5.44 2.43 2.16
N VAL A 36 -6.20 1.47 2.70
CA VAL A 36 -5.71 0.11 2.96
C VAL A 36 -5.37 -0.61 1.65
N ARG A 37 -6.21 -0.47 0.61
CA ARG A 37 -5.95 -1.06 -0.72
C ARG A 37 -4.72 -0.44 -1.38
N GLU A 38 -4.60 0.88 -1.35
CA GLU A 38 -3.44 1.58 -1.90
C GLU A 38 -2.16 1.26 -1.12
N ALA A 39 -2.23 1.14 0.20
CA ALA A 39 -1.08 0.71 1.01
C ALA A 39 -0.61 -0.69 0.62
N ALA A 40 -1.52 -1.65 0.43
CA ALA A 40 -1.17 -2.99 -0.05
C ALA A 40 -0.50 -2.91 -1.43
N LYS A 41 -1.11 -2.19 -2.37
CA LYS A 41 -0.56 -1.98 -3.72
C LYS A 41 0.86 -1.44 -3.69
N ILE A 42 1.13 -0.40 -2.90
CA ILE A 42 2.48 0.17 -2.77
C ILE A 42 3.48 -0.89 -2.33
N ILE A 43 3.15 -1.73 -1.34
CA ILE A 43 4.06 -2.77 -0.86
C ILE A 43 4.36 -3.78 -1.97
N TYR A 44 3.35 -4.26 -2.70
CA TYR A 44 3.55 -5.18 -3.82
C TYR A 44 4.35 -4.55 -4.97
N THR A 45 4.09 -3.29 -5.32
CA THR A 45 4.81 -2.59 -6.40
C THR A 45 6.29 -2.35 -6.09
N VAL A 46 6.63 -2.03 -4.83
CA VAL A 46 8.03 -1.77 -4.45
C VAL A 46 8.79 -3.04 -4.06
N HIS A 47 8.08 -4.17 -3.99
CA HIS A 47 8.64 -5.47 -3.70
C HIS A 47 9.31 -6.06 -4.94
N ASP A 48 10.56 -6.48 -4.80
CA ASP A 48 11.35 -7.06 -5.90
C ASP A 48 11.26 -8.59 -5.80
N GLU A 49 10.35 -9.19 -6.58
CA GLU A 49 10.10 -10.65 -6.56
C GLU A 49 11.33 -11.50 -6.88
N ILE A 50 12.29 -10.95 -7.63
CA ILE A 50 13.52 -11.64 -8.02
C ILE A 50 14.45 -11.79 -6.81
N LYS A 51 14.48 -10.79 -5.92
CA LYS A 51 15.38 -10.76 -4.75
C LYS A 51 14.72 -11.29 -3.48
N ASP A 52 13.43 -11.05 -3.29
CA ASP A 52 12.72 -11.28 -2.05
C ASP A 52 11.55 -12.25 -2.29
N LYS A 53 11.86 -13.53 -2.51
CA LYS A 53 10.91 -14.50 -3.07
C LYS A 53 9.59 -14.63 -2.29
N HIS A 54 9.60 -14.51 -0.97
CA HIS A 54 8.39 -14.69 -0.14
C HIS A 54 8.37 -13.58 0.92
N PHE A 55 7.25 -12.85 0.98
CA PHE A 55 6.95 -11.90 2.05
C PHE A 55 5.54 -12.11 2.55
N GLU A 56 5.28 -11.69 3.79
CA GLU A 56 3.95 -11.61 4.38
C GLU A 56 3.56 -10.14 4.48
N LEU A 57 2.36 -9.80 4.02
CA LEU A 57 1.82 -8.45 4.14
C LEU A 57 1.11 -8.32 5.48
N ASP A 58 1.49 -7.31 6.27
CA ASP A 58 0.78 -6.94 7.50
C ASP A 58 0.16 -5.55 7.35
N LEU A 59 -1.15 -5.45 7.61
CA LEU A 59 -1.91 -4.19 7.54
C LEU A 59 -2.62 -3.92 8.86
N SER A 60 -2.49 -2.69 9.35
CA SER A 60 -3.20 -2.20 10.53
C SER A 60 -3.60 -0.75 10.34
N TRP A 61 -4.63 -0.33 11.06
CA TRP A 61 -5.19 1.01 10.94
C TRP A 61 -5.65 1.58 12.28
N VAL A 62 -5.79 2.90 12.33
CA VAL A 62 -6.37 3.63 13.45
C VAL A 62 -7.12 4.85 12.90
N GLY A 63 -8.34 5.07 13.39
CA GLY A 63 -9.18 6.17 12.94
C GLY A 63 -10.65 5.94 13.27
N GLU A 64 -11.54 6.66 12.61
CA GLU A 64 -13.00 6.50 12.79
C GLU A 64 -13.45 5.06 12.46
N CYS A 65 -12.84 4.44 11.44
CA CYS A 65 -13.10 3.06 11.02
C CYS A 65 -12.85 1.99 12.11
N SER A 66 -12.05 2.32 13.12
CA SER A 66 -11.68 1.42 14.22
C SER A 66 -12.09 1.97 15.59
N GLY A 67 -12.95 3.00 15.63
CA GLY A 67 -13.37 3.63 16.88
C GLY A 67 -12.24 4.32 17.65
N GLY A 68 -11.20 4.77 16.94
CA GLY A 68 -10.02 5.42 17.51
C GLY A 68 -9.02 4.47 18.18
N VAL A 69 -9.18 3.15 18.00
CA VAL A 69 -8.28 2.14 18.57
C VAL A 69 -7.48 1.50 17.45
N HIS A 70 -6.15 1.42 17.64
CA HIS A 70 -5.31 0.69 16.70
C HIS A 70 -5.70 -0.78 16.66
N THR A 71 -6.00 -1.27 15.46
CA THR A 71 -6.39 -2.65 15.22
C THR A 71 -5.79 -3.14 13.91
N VAL A 72 -5.61 -4.46 13.82
CA VAL A 72 -5.32 -5.10 12.53
C VAL A 72 -6.50 -4.93 11.59
N VAL A 73 -6.21 -4.82 10.29
CA VAL A 73 -7.26 -4.72 9.27
C VAL A 73 -8.11 -6.01 9.31
N PRO A 74 -9.46 -5.92 9.31
CA PRO A 74 -10.32 -7.09 9.27
C PRO A 74 -10.03 -7.98 8.05
N GLN A 75 -10.05 -9.30 8.25
CA GLN A 75 -9.67 -10.27 7.23
C GLN A 75 -10.36 -10.11 5.86
N PRO A 76 -11.67 -9.77 5.76
CA PRO A 76 -12.30 -9.52 4.47
C PRO A 76 -11.69 -8.34 3.71
N LEU A 77 -11.37 -7.25 4.41
CA LEU A 77 -10.76 -6.06 3.81
C LEU A 77 -9.29 -6.30 3.47
N PHE A 78 -8.60 -7.10 4.29
CA PHE A 78 -7.23 -7.52 4.00
C PHE A 78 -7.16 -8.33 2.69
N GLN A 79 -8.04 -9.33 2.52
CA GLN A 79 -8.08 -10.16 1.32
C GLN A 79 -8.43 -9.34 0.07
N GLU A 80 -9.34 -8.38 0.20
CA GLU A 80 -9.68 -7.46 -0.89
C GLU A 80 -8.46 -6.60 -1.29
N ALA A 81 -7.77 -6.02 -0.31
CA ALA A 81 -6.58 -5.21 -0.54
C ALA A 81 -5.43 -6.03 -1.16
N GLU A 82 -5.22 -7.25 -0.69
CA GLU A 82 -4.23 -8.17 -1.24
C GLU A 82 -4.55 -8.55 -2.69
N THR A 83 -5.81 -8.86 -2.98
CA THR A 83 -6.26 -9.20 -4.34
C THR A 83 -6.09 -8.02 -5.29
N PHE A 84 -6.51 -6.82 -4.84
CA PHE A 84 -6.34 -5.59 -5.60
C PHE A 84 -4.87 -5.29 -5.91
N ALA A 85 -3.99 -5.49 -4.94
CA ALA A 85 -2.56 -5.25 -5.11
C ALA A 85 -1.91 -6.23 -6.10
N LYS A 86 -2.27 -7.52 -6.04
CA LYS A 86 -1.80 -8.54 -6.98
C LYS A 86 -2.28 -8.27 -8.41
N GLN A 87 -3.56 -7.95 -8.58
CA GLN A 87 -4.13 -7.59 -9.88
C GLN A 87 -3.45 -6.35 -10.48
N ALA A 88 -3.22 -5.32 -9.68
CA ALA A 88 -2.54 -4.11 -10.14
C ALA A 88 -1.08 -4.34 -10.55
N LEU A 89 -0.43 -5.40 -10.03
CA LEU A 89 0.92 -5.80 -10.43
C LEU A 89 0.87 -6.59 -11.76
N GLU A 90 -0.04 -7.56 -11.87
CA GLU A 90 -0.27 -8.32 -13.10
C GLU A 90 -0.60 -7.40 -14.29
N ASP A 91 -1.55 -6.46 -14.10
CA ASP A 91 -1.93 -5.49 -15.13
C ASP A 91 -0.77 -4.58 -15.56
N ALA A 92 0.19 -4.30 -14.65
CA ALA A 92 1.34 -3.46 -14.96
C ALA A 92 2.41 -4.22 -15.75
N ASP A 93 2.58 -5.51 -15.48
CA ASP A 93 3.52 -6.39 -16.21
C ASP A 93 2.99 -6.72 -17.61
N ASP A 94 1.69 -7.02 -17.77
CA ASP A 94 1.08 -7.33 -19.08
C ASP A 94 1.15 -6.15 -20.07
N LEU A 95 1.15 -4.90 -19.57
CA LEU A 95 1.26 -3.70 -20.40
C LEU A 95 2.69 -3.43 -20.92
N ASP A 96 3.72 -4.02 -20.31
CA ASP A 96 5.12 -3.86 -20.75
C ASP A 96 5.47 -4.88 -21.87
N ASP A 97 4.63 -5.90 -22.08
CA ASP A 97 4.78 -6.92 -23.14
C ASP A 97 4.03 -6.59 -24.45
N GLU A 98 3.21 -5.53 -24.52
CA GLU A 98 2.49 -5.11 -25.75
C GLU A 98 3.23 -4.05 -26.61
N VAL A 99 4.52 -3.78 -26.35
CA VAL A 99 5.35 -2.90 -27.18
C VAL A 99 6.29 -3.69 -28.12
N GLU A 100 5.72 -4.34 -29.14
CA GLU A 100 6.46 -4.80 -30.33
C GLU A 100 5.99 -4.09 -31.61
#